data_AF-A0A2N9NER4-F1
#
_entry.id   AF-A0A2N9NER4-F1
#
_cell.length_a   1.000
_cell.length_b   1.000
_cell.length_c   1.000
_cell.angle_alpha   90.00
_cell.angle_beta   90.00
_cell.angle_gamma   90.00
#
_symmetry.space_group_name_H-M   'P 1'
#
loop_
_entity.id
_entity.type
_entity.pdbx_description
1 polymer ?
#
loop_
_entity_poly.entity_id
_entity_poly.type
_entity_poly.pdbx_seq_one_letter_code
_entity_poly.pdbx_strand_id
1 'polypeptide(L)'
;MKTTELSTIWGHLQTATDWAVNLPVLMAGTEGGGQAKAKHLDPRTIDLNDTRSAVSFVDTDGDNVDWSEGDFFRSRNSKNYWASPDRGKIPFGWSCCFAHLSQLCPEAIDYAVATQSANDSFIEWGGGYYYPDLFGLKRSNRWELLARHAQRTWALMKKNNTRIIGFNVLKLDSADALKAYEVFAGQTDGLLAILVFQYDAYEAGAGKTFWVRDRNGIEVPVISARYSIWNHLNYRLRAGTPAKVAREIRQSVEETPGGELPRYDWVIVHAWSWFKSASGNDENAEDMPQEDAAAKGGQSVYGPVTWCAERLGPNIRAVGPEELIWRIRMKHNPEQTKKTVLNQ
;
A
#
# COMPACT_ATOMS: atom_id res chain seq x y z
N MET A 1 1.02 -17.11 7.40
CA MET A 1 2.49 -17.23 7.47
C MET A 1 3.04 -18.57 6.97
N LYS A 2 2.81 -19.73 7.64
CA LYS A 2 3.48 -21.00 7.29
C LYS A 2 3.27 -21.47 5.84
N THR A 3 2.07 -21.34 5.29
CA THR A 3 1.76 -21.75 3.91
C THR A 3 2.48 -20.88 2.87
N THR A 4 2.42 -19.56 3.06
CA THR A 4 3.09 -18.57 2.21
C THR A 4 4.60 -18.71 2.27
N GLU A 5 5.17 -18.91 3.45
CA GLU A 5 6.60 -19.17 3.62
C GLU A 5 7.04 -20.41 2.83
N LEU A 6 6.32 -21.52 2.96
CA LEU A 6 6.64 -22.78 2.28
C LEU A 6 6.67 -22.63 0.75
N SER A 7 5.71 -21.94 0.16
CA SER A 7 5.72 -21.68 -1.29
C SER A 7 6.84 -20.71 -1.69
N THR A 8 7.02 -19.64 -0.91
CA THR A 8 8.01 -18.59 -1.15
C THR A 8 9.43 -19.15 -1.20
N ILE A 9 9.85 -19.97 -0.23
CA ILE A 9 11.24 -20.48 -0.17
C ILE A 9 11.61 -21.34 -1.38
N TRP A 10 10.64 -21.88 -2.11
CA TRP A 10 10.87 -22.66 -3.33
C TRP A 10 10.77 -21.82 -4.62
N GLY A 11 10.53 -20.52 -4.50
CA GLY A 11 10.39 -19.58 -5.62
C GLY A 11 9.00 -19.59 -6.24
N HIS A 12 7.98 -19.98 -5.45
CA HIS A 12 6.58 -19.87 -5.84
C HIS A 12 5.95 -18.64 -5.20
N LEU A 13 4.88 -18.17 -5.83
CA LEU A 13 4.00 -17.13 -5.33
C LEU A 13 2.60 -17.70 -5.19
N GLN A 14 1.82 -17.14 -4.28
CA GLN A 14 0.41 -17.49 -4.10
C GLN A 14 -0.47 -16.47 -4.81
N THR A 15 -1.57 -16.96 -5.37
CA THR A 15 -2.69 -16.15 -5.86
C THR A 15 -3.89 -16.62 -5.05
N ALA A 16 -4.46 -15.76 -4.20
CA ALA A 16 -5.64 -16.10 -3.41
C ALA A 16 -6.87 -16.07 -4.33
N THR A 17 -7.31 -17.26 -4.74
CA THR A 17 -8.38 -17.47 -5.73
C THR A 17 -9.34 -18.60 -5.32
N ASP A 18 -9.34 -19.06 -4.08
CA ASP A 18 -10.14 -20.21 -3.65
C ASP A 18 -11.62 -19.87 -3.42
N TRP A 19 -11.96 -18.58 -3.33
CA TRP A 19 -13.33 -18.06 -3.23
C TRP A 19 -13.81 -17.36 -4.49
N ALA A 20 -12.94 -17.14 -5.47
CA ALA A 20 -13.26 -16.48 -6.72
C ALA A 20 -14.23 -17.33 -7.54
N VAL A 21 -15.21 -16.66 -8.13
CA VAL A 21 -16.22 -17.31 -8.95
C VAL A 21 -16.03 -16.97 -10.42
N ASN A 22 -16.42 -17.90 -11.31
CA ASN A 22 -16.43 -17.68 -12.75
C ASN A 22 -15.08 -17.31 -13.40
N LEU A 23 -13.94 -17.53 -12.74
CA LEU A 23 -12.62 -17.18 -13.28
C LEU A 23 -12.40 -17.65 -14.72
N PRO A 24 -12.72 -18.90 -15.14
CA PRO A 24 -12.57 -19.31 -16.54
C PRO A 24 -13.32 -18.43 -17.55
N VAL A 25 -14.48 -17.89 -17.16
CA VAL A 25 -15.28 -17.00 -18.00
C VAL A 25 -14.70 -15.59 -17.98
N LEU A 26 -14.36 -15.06 -16.81
CA LEU A 26 -13.76 -13.73 -16.64
C LEU A 26 -12.41 -13.62 -17.37
N MET A 27 -11.62 -14.70 -17.37
CA MET A 27 -10.36 -14.80 -18.10
C MET A 27 -10.54 -14.68 -19.62
N ALA A 28 -11.70 -15.04 -20.18
CA ALA A 28 -11.93 -14.87 -21.62
C ALA A 28 -11.90 -13.39 -22.04
N GLY A 29 -12.21 -12.46 -21.13
CA GLY A 29 -12.10 -11.01 -21.35
C GLY A 29 -10.66 -10.48 -21.47
N THR A 30 -9.66 -11.33 -21.23
CA THR A 30 -8.24 -10.93 -21.30
C THR A 30 -7.68 -10.94 -22.72
N GLU A 31 -8.35 -11.60 -23.68
CA GLU A 31 -7.96 -11.63 -25.08
C GLU A 31 -8.47 -10.39 -25.84
N GLY A 32 -7.54 -9.65 -26.48
CA GLY A 32 -7.88 -8.60 -27.45
C GLY A 32 -8.30 -7.24 -26.88
N GLY A 33 -8.54 -7.11 -25.57
CA GLY A 33 -8.84 -5.84 -24.91
C GLY A 33 -7.59 -5.04 -24.50
N GLY A 34 -7.60 -3.73 -24.72
CA GLY A 34 -6.66 -2.82 -24.03
C GLY A 34 -7.00 -2.77 -22.54
N GLN A 35 -5.99 -2.74 -21.66
CA GLN A 35 -6.24 -2.66 -20.21
C GLN A 35 -6.51 -1.22 -19.78
N ALA A 36 -7.53 -1.01 -18.93
CA ALA A 36 -7.76 0.29 -18.31
C ALA A 36 -6.53 0.74 -17.52
N LYS A 37 -6.30 2.07 -17.52
CA LYS A 37 -5.13 2.69 -16.90
C LYS A 37 -5.54 3.53 -15.71
N ALA A 38 -4.97 3.23 -14.55
CA ALA A 38 -5.13 4.07 -13.37
C ALA A 38 -4.66 5.50 -13.65
N LYS A 39 -5.38 6.47 -13.06
CA LYS A 39 -5.01 7.88 -13.05
C LYS A 39 -3.98 8.11 -11.95
N HIS A 40 -3.09 9.08 -12.18
CA HIS A 40 -2.03 9.47 -11.25
C HIS A 40 -2.14 10.93 -10.87
N LEU A 41 -1.50 11.25 -9.75
CA LEU A 41 -1.25 12.63 -9.38
C LEU A 41 -0.24 13.24 -10.37
N ASP A 42 -0.53 14.43 -10.89
CA ASP A 42 0.49 15.22 -11.55
C ASP A 42 1.42 15.84 -10.49
N PRO A 43 2.70 15.42 -10.37
CA PRO A 43 3.61 15.92 -9.36
C PRO A 43 3.86 17.43 -9.43
N ARG A 44 3.60 18.06 -10.59
CA ARG A 44 3.75 19.51 -10.77
C ARG A 44 2.69 20.31 -10.02
N THR A 45 1.61 19.66 -9.60
CA THR A 45 0.53 20.29 -8.82
C THR A 45 0.81 20.28 -7.31
N ILE A 46 1.87 19.60 -6.86
CA ILE A 46 2.25 19.54 -5.44
C ILE A 46 2.84 20.89 -5.02
N ASP A 47 2.24 21.51 -3.99
CA ASP A 47 2.86 22.65 -3.32
C ASP A 47 4.05 22.19 -2.47
N LEU A 48 5.25 22.39 -3.02
CA LEU A 48 6.52 22.06 -2.38
C LEU A 48 6.95 23.09 -1.32
N ASN A 49 6.27 24.24 -1.22
CA ASN A 49 6.51 25.21 -0.14
C ASN A 49 5.73 24.88 1.13
N ASP A 50 4.78 23.94 1.07
CA ASP A 50 4.05 23.47 2.24
C ASP A 50 5.00 22.72 3.20
N THR A 51 5.25 23.34 4.35
CA THR A 51 6.17 22.86 5.39
C THR A 51 5.50 21.94 6.41
N ARG A 52 4.21 21.63 6.26
CA ARG A 52 3.51 20.69 7.14
C ARG A 52 4.03 19.27 6.94
N SER A 53 4.00 18.49 8.01
CA SER A 53 4.25 17.04 7.89
C SER A 53 3.10 16.39 7.12
N ALA A 54 3.38 15.29 6.44
CA ALA A 54 2.39 14.57 5.65
C ALA A 54 2.32 13.11 6.06
N VAL A 55 1.10 12.58 6.09
CA VAL A 55 0.83 11.17 6.33
C VAL A 55 -0.03 10.61 5.21
N SER A 56 0.32 9.43 4.70
CA SER A 56 -0.51 8.68 3.77
C SER A 56 -1.06 7.42 4.41
N PHE A 57 -2.26 7.02 4.04
CA PHE A 57 -2.92 5.82 4.53
C PHE A 57 -3.07 4.83 3.38
N VAL A 58 -2.69 3.58 3.63
CA VAL A 58 -2.74 2.49 2.65
C VAL A 58 -3.33 1.25 3.32
N ASP A 59 -4.31 0.60 2.69
CA ASP A 59 -4.85 -0.67 3.22
C ASP A 59 -3.93 -1.87 2.92
N THR A 60 -4.21 -2.99 3.58
CA THR A 60 -3.49 -4.27 3.40
C THR A 60 -4.27 -5.20 2.49
N ASP A 61 -3.69 -6.37 2.21
CA ASP A 61 -4.37 -7.53 1.61
C ASP A 61 -4.87 -7.31 0.16
N GLY A 62 -4.42 -6.25 -0.52
CA GLY A 62 -4.72 -6.00 -1.93
C GLY A 62 -4.20 -7.06 -2.91
N ASP A 63 -3.31 -7.96 -2.47
CA ASP A 63 -2.89 -9.14 -3.25
C ASP A 63 -4.02 -10.16 -3.45
N ASN A 64 -5.10 -10.06 -2.68
CA ASN A 64 -6.21 -11.00 -2.68
C ASN A 64 -7.14 -10.80 -3.90
N VAL A 65 -7.10 -11.76 -4.83
CA VAL A 65 -7.93 -11.74 -6.04
C VAL A 65 -9.38 -12.04 -5.69
N ASP A 66 -9.67 -12.95 -4.75
CA ASP A 66 -11.04 -13.24 -4.29
C ASP A 66 -11.74 -11.97 -3.80
N TRP A 67 -11.03 -11.19 -2.99
CA TRP A 67 -11.56 -9.96 -2.42
C TRP A 67 -11.81 -8.93 -3.51
N SER A 68 -10.86 -8.76 -4.42
CA SER A 68 -10.97 -7.80 -5.52
C SER A 68 -12.02 -8.18 -6.57
N GLU A 69 -12.20 -9.46 -6.87
CA GLU A 69 -13.21 -9.95 -7.82
C GLU A 69 -14.64 -9.74 -7.28
N GLY A 70 -14.83 -9.96 -5.98
CA GLY A 70 -16.13 -9.85 -5.34
C GLY A 70 -16.25 -8.71 -4.33
N ASP A 71 -15.98 -9.04 -3.06
CA ASP A 71 -16.46 -8.30 -1.89
C ASP A 71 -15.94 -6.85 -1.78
N PHE A 72 -14.77 -6.56 -2.33
CA PHE A 72 -14.15 -5.23 -2.32
C PHE A 72 -14.94 -4.20 -3.14
N PHE A 73 -15.18 -4.51 -4.42
CA PHE A 73 -15.82 -3.58 -5.35
C PHE A 73 -17.35 -3.73 -5.41
N ARG A 74 -17.85 -4.97 -5.39
CA ARG A 74 -19.22 -5.29 -5.84
C ARG A 74 -19.87 -6.34 -4.96
N SER A 75 -20.17 -5.95 -3.72
CA SER A 75 -20.95 -6.76 -2.77
C SER A 75 -21.61 -5.89 -1.70
N ARG A 76 -22.46 -6.48 -0.86
CA ARG A 76 -23.06 -5.81 0.31
C ARG A 76 -21.99 -5.31 1.29
N ASN A 77 -20.84 -5.97 1.34
CA ASN A 77 -19.72 -5.59 2.21
C ASN A 77 -18.84 -4.46 1.63
N SER A 78 -18.94 -4.16 0.33
CA SER A 78 -18.16 -3.11 -0.34
C SER A 78 -18.34 -1.72 0.28
N LYS A 79 -19.47 -1.48 0.97
CA LYS A 79 -19.72 -0.25 1.74
C LYS A 79 -18.72 0.00 2.89
N ASN A 80 -17.91 -1.00 3.23
CA ASN A 80 -16.84 -0.88 4.20
C ASN A 80 -15.46 -0.70 3.53
N TYR A 81 -15.42 -0.74 2.20
CA TYR A 81 -14.23 -0.71 1.34
C TYR A 81 -14.45 0.31 0.21
N TRP A 82 -14.38 -0.12 -1.06
CA TRP A 82 -14.47 0.75 -2.24
C TRP A 82 -15.77 1.55 -2.37
N ALA A 83 -16.89 1.00 -1.89
CA ALA A 83 -18.19 1.67 -1.92
C ALA A 83 -18.53 2.37 -0.59
N SER A 84 -17.52 2.63 0.26
CA SER A 84 -17.71 3.39 1.49
C SER A 84 -18.34 4.75 1.21
N PRO A 85 -19.37 5.18 1.96
CA PRO A 85 -19.95 6.52 1.82
C PRO A 85 -18.96 7.63 2.23
N ASP A 86 -17.90 7.27 2.96
CA ASP A 86 -16.84 8.19 3.33
C ASP A 86 -15.77 8.32 2.25
N ARG A 87 -15.73 7.39 1.27
CA ARG A 87 -14.73 7.39 0.20
C ARG A 87 -14.75 8.73 -0.55
N GLY A 88 -13.57 9.32 -0.65
CA GLY A 88 -13.35 10.63 -1.25
C GLY A 88 -13.24 11.77 -0.23
N LYS A 89 -13.48 11.55 1.07
CA LYS A 89 -13.25 12.59 2.10
C LYS A 89 -11.77 12.92 2.31
N ILE A 90 -10.88 11.96 2.10
CA ILE A 90 -9.42 12.12 2.22
C ILE A 90 -8.69 11.37 1.08
N PRO A 91 -7.46 11.77 0.72
CA PRO A 91 -6.61 10.93 -0.13
C PRO A 91 -6.29 9.58 0.53
N PHE A 92 -6.37 8.48 -0.23
CA PHE A 92 -6.17 7.13 0.27
C PHE A 92 -5.50 6.22 -0.79
N GLY A 93 -4.62 5.33 -0.33
CA GLY A 93 -4.00 4.29 -1.14
C GLY A 93 -4.72 2.96 -0.99
N TRP A 94 -5.17 2.41 -2.11
CA TRP A 94 -5.73 1.07 -2.18
C TRP A 94 -4.66 0.12 -2.71
N SER A 95 -4.21 -0.79 -1.86
CA SER A 95 -3.46 -1.96 -2.31
C SER A 95 -4.33 -2.77 -3.27
N CYS A 96 -3.73 -3.29 -4.34
CA CYS A 96 -4.47 -4.04 -5.36
C CYS A 96 -3.59 -5.09 -6.04
N CYS A 97 -4.22 -6.04 -6.72
CA CYS A 97 -3.55 -7.10 -7.47
C CYS A 97 -3.77 -6.91 -8.98
N PHE A 98 -3.65 -5.68 -9.49
CA PHE A 98 -3.93 -5.38 -10.89
C PHE A 98 -3.07 -6.21 -11.85
N ALA A 99 -1.84 -6.58 -11.50
CA ALA A 99 -1.05 -7.50 -12.32
C ALA A 99 -1.73 -8.87 -12.47
N HIS A 100 -2.34 -9.39 -11.41
CA HIS A 100 -3.12 -10.64 -11.47
C HIS A 100 -4.49 -10.45 -12.11
N LEU A 101 -5.27 -9.44 -11.69
CA LEU A 101 -6.60 -9.17 -12.25
C LEU A 101 -6.55 -8.94 -13.75
N SER A 102 -5.46 -8.36 -14.27
CA SER A 102 -5.28 -8.15 -15.70
C SER A 102 -5.25 -9.44 -16.53
N GLN A 103 -5.06 -10.60 -15.87
CA GLN A 103 -5.05 -11.94 -16.45
C GLN A 103 -6.23 -12.79 -15.96
N LEU A 104 -6.96 -12.36 -14.93
CA LEU A 104 -7.97 -13.17 -14.23
C LEU A 104 -9.38 -12.57 -14.30
N CYS A 105 -9.50 -11.25 -14.15
CA CYS A 105 -10.75 -10.48 -14.12
C CYS A 105 -10.46 -9.01 -14.50
N PRO A 106 -10.17 -8.72 -15.79
CA PRO A 106 -9.83 -7.36 -16.24
C PRO A 106 -10.97 -6.35 -15.99
N GLU A 107 -12.22 -6.80 -15.94
CA GLU A 107 -13.41 -5.98 -15.69
C GLU A 107 -13.40 -5.35 -14.28
N ALA A 108 -12.73 -5.98 -13.31
CA ALA A 108 -12.51 -5.38 -11.99
C ALA A 108 -11.61 -4.14 -12.10
N ILE A 109 -10.57 -4.18 -12.93
CA ILE A 109 -9.69 -3.02 -13.20
C ILE A 109 -10.48 -1.93 -13.92
N ASP A 110 -11.28 -2.29 -14.94
CA ASP A 110 -12.10 -1.33 -15.67
C ASP A 110 -13.05 -0.57 -14.73
N TYR A 111 -13.71 -1.28 -13.82
CA TYR A 111 -14.56 -0.67 -12.81
C TYR A 111 -13.80 0.23 -11.84
N ALA A 112 -12.67 -0.25 -11.33
CA ALA A 112 -11.83 0.48 -10.41
C ALA A 112 -11.36 1.81 -11.02
N VAL A 113 -10.88 1.77 -12.28
CA VAL A 113 -10.42 2.95 -13.02
C VAL A 113 -11.58 3.89 -13.39
N ALA A 114 -12.70 3.35 -13.87
CA ALA A 114 -13.87 4.15 -14.25
C ALA A 114 -14.45 4.92 -13.05
N THR A 115 -14.36 4.34 -11.85
CA THR A 115 -14.89 4.93 -10.62
C THR A 115 -13.81 5.60 -9.75
N GLN A 116 -12.55 5.62 -10.20
CA GLN A 116 -11.43 6.26 -9.48
C GLN A 116 -11.66 7.77 -9.36
N SER A 117 -11.61 8.29 -8.13
CA SER A 117 -11.61 9.73 -7.84
C SER A 117 -10.18 10.28 -7.75
N ALA A 118 -10.04 11.61 -7.63
CA ALA A 118 -8.74 12.24 -7.41
C ALA A 118 -8.08 11.85 -6.06
N ASN A 119 -8.87 11.30 -5.12
CA ASN A 119 -8.43 10.89 -3.81
C ASN A 119 -8.06 9.40 -3.71
N ASP A 120 -8.11 8.66 -4.82
CA ASP A 120 -7.76 7.23 -4.84
C ASP A 120 -6.44 7.02 -5.59
N SER A 121 -5.50 6.32 -4.97
CA SER A 121 -4.29 5.81 -5.61
C SER A 121 -4.27 4.29 -5.54
N PHE A 122 -3.88 3.62 -6.62
CA PHE A 122 -3.73 2.17 -6.65
C PHE A 122 -2.26 1.77 -6.50
N ILE A 123 -2.00 0.80 -5.62
CA ILE A 123 -0.66 0.30 -5.30
C ILE A 123 -0.65 -1.20 -5.59
N GLU A 124 0.12 -1.63 -6.59
CA GLU A 124 0.25 -3.07 -6.89
C GLU A 124 0.84 -3.79 -5.69
N TRP A 125 0.27 -4.92 -5.27
CA TRP A 125 0.74 -5.69 -4.13
C TRP A 125 1.45 -6.95 -4.59
N GLY A 126 2.78 -6.88 -4.64
CA GLY A 126 3.69 -8.00 -4.91
C GLY A 126 3.70 -8.60 -6.31
N GLY A 127 2.65 -8.40 -7.12
CA GLY A 127 2.37 -9.27 -8.27
C GLY A 127 2.13 -10.71 -7.81
N GLY A 128 1.38 -10.86 -6.72
CA GLY A 128 1.14 -12.10 -5.99
C GLY A 128 1.69 -12.10 -4.58
N TYR A 129 1.25 -13.06 -3.78
CA TYR A 129 1.57 -13.14 -2.36
C TYR A 129 2.77 -14.04 -2.07
N TYR A 130 3.85 -13.42 -1.60
CA TYR A 130 5.11 -14.07 -1.21
C TYR A 130 5.94 -13.10 -0.36
N TYR A 131 7.00 -13.61 0.28
CA TYR A 131 7.98 -12.79 0.99
C TYR A 131 9.25 -12.60 0.14
N PRO A 132 9.53 -11.40 -0.41
CA PRO A 132 10.68 -11.19 -1.29
C PRO A 132 12.03 -11.57 -0.67
N ASP A 133 12.19 -11.35 0.63
CA ASP A 133 13.39 -11.71 1.40
C ASP A 133 13.59 -13.22 1.55
N LEU A 134 12.52 -14.02 1.41
CA LEU A 134 12.61 -15.47 1.43
C LEU A 134 12.55 -16.11 0.04
N PHE A 135 12.24 -15.34 -1.00
CA PHE A 135 11.89 -15.87 -2.30
C PHE A 135 13.00 -16.75 -2.88
N GLY A 136 12.69 -18.01 -3.13
CA GLY A 136 13.60 -18.99 -3.69
C GLY A 136 14.77 -19.39 -2.78
N LEU A 137 14.72 -19.19 -1.46
CA LEU A 137 15.79 -19.59 -0.51
C LEU A 137 16.35 -21.02 -0.71
N LYS A 138 15.55 -21.95 -1.24
CA LYS A 138 15.94 -23.34 -1.55
C LYS A 138 16.37 -23.55 -3.01
N ARG A 139 16.58 -22.49 -3.78
CA ARG A 139 16.98 -22.50 -5.19
C ARG A 139 18.32 -21.79 -5.34
N SER A 140 19.26 -22.41 -6.07
CA SER A 140 20.59 -21.83 -6.33
C SER A 140 20.52 -20.53 -7.14
N ASN A 141 19.52 -20.39 -8.01
CA ASN A 141 19.34 -19.23 -8.89
C ASN A 141 18.21 -18.29 -8.42
N ARG A 142 17.96 -18.19 -7.11
CA ARG A 142 16.83 -17.45 -6.54
C ARG A 142 16.69 -16.00 -7.02
N TRP A 143 17.81 -15.29 -7.18
CA TRP A 143 17.79 -13.89 -7.61
C TRP A 143 17.45 -13.75 -9.10
N GLU A 144 17.82 -14.71 -9.93
CA GLU A 144 17.39 -14.76 -11.33
C GLU A 144 15.88 -15.03 -11.43
N LEU A 145 15.35 -15.90 -10.57
CA LEU A 145 13.92 -16.18 -10.50
C LEU A 145 13.13 -14.94 -10.04
N LEU A 146 13.62 -14.25 -9.00
CA LEU A 146 13.00 -13.01 -8.52
C LEU A 146 13.06 -11.92 -9.59
N ALA A 147 14.20 -11.76 -10.28
CA ALA A 147 14.33 -10.80 -11.38
C ALA A 147 13.33 -11.09 -12.51
N ARG A 148 13.18 -12.36 -12.90
CA ARG A 148 12.20 -12.76 -13.91
C ARG A 148 10.77 -12.45 -13.47
N HIS A 149 10.44 -12.67 -12.21
CA HIS A 149 9.13 -12.32 -11.66
C HIS A 149 8.92 -10.80 -11.69
N ALA A 150 9.87 -10.04 -11.17
CA ALA A 150 9.83 -8.57 -11.18
C ALA A 150 9.65 -7.99 -12.58
N GLN A 151 10.36 -8.54 -13.58
CA GLN A 151 10.21 -8.13 -14.99
C GLN A 151 8.78 -8.35 -15.51
N ARG A 152 8.16 -9.49 -15.18
CA ARG A 152 6.79 -9.84 -15.59
C ARG A 152 5.76 -8.95 -14.89
N THR A 153 5.87 -8.81 -13.58
CA THR A 153 5.01 -7.91 -12.79
C THR A 153 5.09 -6.49 -13.31
N TRP A 154 6.31 -5.97 -13.54
CA TRP A 154 6.49 -4.64 -14.08
C TRP A 154 5.88 -4.45 -15.47
N ALA A 155 5.99 -5.45 -16.36
CA ALA A 155 5.34 -5.39 -17.67
C ALA A 155 3.81 -5.27 -17.56
N LEU A 156 3.19 -5.91 -16.57
CA LEU A 156 1.75 -5.82 -16.30
C LEU A 156 1.39 -4.48 -15.65
N MET A 157 2.17 -4.03 -14.66
CA MET A 157 2.00 -2.71 -14.04
C MET A 157 2.02 -1.57 -15.07
N LYS A 158 2.90 -1.65 -16.08
CA LYS A 158 2.93 -0.66 -17.17
C LYS A 158 1.65 -0.64 -18.03
N LYS A 159 0.97 -1.79 -18.19
CA LYS A 159 -0.28 -1.86 -18.95
C LYS A 159 -1.44 -1.22 -18.21
N ASN A 160 -1.53 -1.44 -16.90
CA ASN A 160 -2.56 -0.85 -16.03
C ASN A 160 -2.17 0.51 -15.43
N ASN A 161 -0.97 1.01 -15.76
CA ASN A 161 -0.42 2.27 -15.27
C ASN A 161 -0.43 2.31 -13.73
N THR A 162 0.07 1.28 -13.06
CA THR A 162 0.45 1.36 -11.63
C THR A 162 1.94 1.62 -11.54
N ARG A 163 2.33 2.47 -10.57
CA ARG A 163 3.72 2.96 -10.46
C ARG A 163 4.34 2.76 -9.09
N ILE A 164 3.57 2.25 -8.13
CA ILE A 164 4.02 1.92 -6.78
C ILE A 164 3.77 0.42 -6.59
N ILE A 165 4.73 -0.28 -5.99
CA ILE A 165 4.56 -1.67 -5.59
C ILE A 165 4.74 -1.84 -4.08
N GLY A 166 3.92 -2.67 -3.45
CA GLY A 166 3.96 -3.01 -2.04
C GLY A 166 4.49 -4.42 -1.78
N PHE A 167 5.16 -4.60 -0.63
CA PHE A 167 5.54 -5.92 -0.13
C PHE A 167 5.38 -6.03 1.39
N ASN A 168 4.97 -7.21 1.84
CA ASN A 168 5.25 -7.69 3.18
C ASN A 168 6.54 -8.53 3.17
N VAL A 169 7.41 -8.27 4.15
CA VAL A 169 8.71 -8.94 4.32
C VAL A 169 8.82 -9.54 5.72
N LEU A 170 9.65 -10.56 5.93
CA LEU A 170 9.86 -11.08 7.29
C LEU A 170 10.80 -10.21 8.11
N LYS A 171 11.86 -9.69 7.50
CA LYS A 171 12.81 -8.80 8.16
C LYS A 171 13.22 -7.69 7.21
N LEU A 172 12.65 -6.51 7.43
CA LEU A 172 12.67 -5.40 6.48
C LEU A 172 14.06 -4.89 6.08
N ASP A 173 15.05 -5.01 6.96
CA ASP A 173 16.43 -4.57 6.73
C ASP A 173 17.45 -5.71 6.78
N SER A 174 16.98 -6.96 6.63
CA SER A 174 17.88 -8.08 6.39
C SER A 174 18.63 -7.91 5.06
N ALA A 175 19.82 -8.51 4.97
CA ALA A 175 20.60 -8.50 3.72
C ALA A 175 19.78 -9.05 2.53
N ASP A 176 18.96 -10.07 2.77
CA ASP A 176 18.08 -10.64 1.74
C ASP A 176 16.95 -9.68 1.35
N ALA A 177 16.36 -8.94 2.29
CA ALA A 177 15.35 -7.93 1.97
C ALA A 177 15.94 -6.79 1.14
N LEU A 178 17.08 -6.25 1.56
CA LEU A 178 17.80 -5.21 0.80
C LEU A 178 18.14 -5.71 -0.60
N LYS A 179 18.61 -6.96 -0.72
CA LYS A 179 18.91 -7.55 -2.03
C LYS A 179 17.67 -7.74 -2.88
N ALA A 180 16.55 -8.15 -2.29
CA ALA A 180 15.29 -8.31 -3.00
C ALA A 180 14.79 -6.97 -3.57
N TYR A 181 14.91 -5.88 -2.80
CA TYR A 181 14.54 -4.55 -3.27
C TYR A 181 15.39 -4.10 -4.46
N GLU A 182 16.71 -4.30 -4.40
CA GLU A 182 17.63 -4.01 -5.51
C GLU A 182 17.28 -4.82 -6.76
N VAL A 183 17.08 -6.13 -6.59
CA VAL A 183 16.75 -7.02 -7.70
C VAL A 183 15.44 -6.60 -8.34
N PHE A 184 14.41 -6.29 -7.55
CA PHE A 184 13.12 -5.88 -8.09
C PHE A 184 13.21 -4.54 -8.82
N ALA A 185 13.76 -3.50 -8.17
CA ALA A 185 13.89 -2.17 -8.76
C ALA A 185 14.72 -2.21 -10.05
N GLY A 186 15.82 -2.97 -10.07
CA GLY A 186 16.68 -3.15 -11.24
C GLY A 186 15.97 -3.77 -12.47
N GLN A 187 14.78 -4.35 -12.29
CA GLN A 187 13.93 -4.83 -13.39
C GLN A 187 12.84 -3.85 -13.81
N THR A 188 12.85 -2.62 -13.30
CA THR A 188 11.88 -1.57 -13.64
C THR A 188 12.53 -0.42 -14.41
N ASP A 189 11.71 0.42 -15.06
CA ASP A 189 12.12 1.64 -15.76
C ASP A 189 11.16 2.80 -15.41
N GLY A 190 11.36 3.43 -14.26
CA GLY A 190 10.47 4.49 -13.76
C GLY A 190 9.46 4.06 -12.68
N LEU A 191 9.77 3.03 -11.89
CA LEU A 191 9.01 2.73 -10.67
C LEU A 191 9.11 3.91 -9.68
N LEU A 192 7.98 4.36 -9.15
CA LEU A 192 7.92 5.54 -8.28
C LEU A 192 8.48 5.26 -6.88
N ALA A 193 8.05 4.14 -6.28
CA ALA A 193 8.54 3.63 -4.99
C ALA A 193 8.20 2.15 -4.79
N ILE A 194 8.85 1.58 -3.77
CA ILE A 194 8.45 0.34 -3.12
C ILE A 194 7.94 0.69 -1.71
N LEU A 195 6.72 0.30 -1.34
CA LEU A 195 6.22 0.40 0.03
C LEU A 195 6.37 -0.94 0.74
N VAL A 196 6.91 -0.96 1.96
CA VAL A 196 7.17 -2.22 2.67
C VAL A 196 6.65 -2.22 4.10
N PHE A 197 6.22 -3.36 4.60
CA PHE A 197 5.98 -3.56 6.01
C PHE A 197 6.51 -4.91 6.47
N GLN A 198 6.88 -5.02 7.74
CA GLN A 198 7.30 -6.30 8.29
C GLN A 198 6.08 -7.12 8.71
N TYR A 199 5.99 -8.38 8.30
CA TYR A 199 4.79 -9.19 8.51
C TYR A 199 4.32 -9.25 9.96
N ASP A 200 5.24 -9.27 10.94
CA ASP A 200 4.90 -8.97 12.32
C ASP A 200 6.11 -8.32 13.02
N ALA A 201 6.02 -7.10 13.56
CA ALA A 201 4.89 -6.18 13.50
C ALA A 201 4.92 -5.28 12.25
N TYR A 202 3.76 -4.92 11.70
CA TYR A 202 3.63 -4.11 10.47
C TYR A 202 4.42 -2.78 10.55
N GLU A 203 4.36 -2.14 11.71
CA GLU A 203 5.00 -0.87 12.05
C GLU A 203 6.47 -0.98 12.49
N ALA A 204 7.08 -2.17 12.42
CA ALA A 204 8.46 -2.39 12.90
C ALA A 204 9.49 -1.51 12.17
N GLY A 205 9.22 -1.17 10.91
CA GLY A 205 10.09 -0.34 10.08
C GLY A 205 10.24 1.11 10.52
N ALA A 206 9.31 1.61 11.34
CA ALA A 206 9.41 2.95 11.90
C ALA A 206 9.63 4.02 10.82
N GLY A 207 9.02 3.91 9.64
CA GLY A 207 9.18 4.89 8.57
C GLY A 207 10.59 4.99 7.97
N LYS A 208 11.45 3.98 8.19
CA LYS A 208 12.79 3.91 7.56
C LYS A 208 12.65 3.89 6.04
N THR A 209 13.53 4.62 5.35
CA THR A 209 13.62 4.64 3.90
C THR A 209 14.97 4.11 3.44
N PHE A 210 14.96 3.18 2.50
CA PHE A 210 16.14 2.72 1.77
C PHE A 210 16.10 3.27 0.34
N TRP A 211 17.24 3.32 -0.32
CA TRP A 211 17.35 3.78 -1.70
C TRP A 211 18.03 2.74 -2.54
N VAL A 212 17.31 2.24 -3.54
CA VAL A 212 17.82 1.32 -4.56
C VAL A 212 17.79 2.04 -5.91
N ARG A 213 18.26 1.40 -6.99
CA ARG A 213 18.23 2.00 -8.32
C ARG A 213 17.46 1.14 -9.30
N ASP A 214 16.72 1.80 -10.18
CA ASP A 214 16.12 1.14 -11.33
C ASP A 214 17.16 0.83 -12.42
N ARG A 215 16.72 0.22 -13.54
CA ARG A 215 17.63 -0.15 -14.64
C ARG A 215 18.32 1.03 -15.30
N ASN A 216 17.76 2.24 -15.16
CA ASN A 216 18.28 3.48 -15.70
C ASN A 216 19.17 4.22 -14.69
N GLY A 217 19.41 3.63 -13.51
CA GLY A 217 20.19 4.23 -12.45
C GLY A 217 19.45 5.32 -11.65
N ILE A 218 18.13 5.45 -11.82
CA ILE A 218 17.30 6.39 -11.06
C ILE A 218 17.06 5.83 -9.67
N GLU A 219 17.19 6.66 -8.64
CA GLU A 219 16.98 6.22 -7.26
C GLU A 219 15.49 5.96 -7.02
N VAL A 220 15.16 4.85 -6.39
CA VAL A 220 13.79 4.44 -6.04
C VAL A 220 13.73 4.26 -4.51
N PRO A 221 12.86 4.99 -3.80
CA PRO A 221 12.74 4.83 -2.36
C PRO A 221 11.99 3.54 -2.03
N VAL A 222 12.50 2.81 -1.04
CA VAL A 222 11.82 1.71 -0.36
C VAL A 222 11.40 2.22 1.00
N ILE A 223 10.11 2.43 1.23
CA ILE A 223 9.58 3.18 2.37
C ILE A 223 8.83 2.22 3.29
N SER A 224 9.35 2.01 4.49
CA SER A 224 8.67 1.15 5.47
C SER A 224 7.49 1.85 6.14
N ALA A 225 6.44 1.10 6.50
CA ALA A 225 5.35 1.65 7.31
C ALA A 225 5.88 2.17 8.65
N ARG A 226 5.35 3.30 9.12
CA ARG A 226 5.66 3.79 10.47
C ARG A 226 4.60 3.37 11.47
N TYR A 227 3.34 3.39 11.06
CA TYR A 227 2.20 3.14 11.94
C TYR A 227 1.30 2.08 11.33
N SER A 228 0.51 1.43 12.17
CA SER A 228 -0.55 0.51 11.75
C SER A 228 -1.87 0.79 12.45
N ILE A 229 -2.97 0.89 11.70
CA ILE A 229 -4.32 0.88 12.26
C ILE A 229 -4.78 -0.58 12.26
N TRP A 230 -4.90 -1.17 13.45
CA TRP A 230 -5.27 -2.57 13.64
C TRP A 230 -5.96 -2.74 15.00
N ASN A 231 -7.16 -3.30 14.96
CA ASN A 231 -7.95 -3.56 16.16
C ASN A 231 -7.20 -4.47 17.16
N HIS A 232 -7.39 -4.22 18.46
CA HIS A 232 -6.75 -4.94 19.57
C HIS A 232 -5.24 -4.75 19.71
N LEU A 233 -4.58 -3.90 18.92
CA LEU A 233 -3.14 -3.64 19.03
C LEU A 233 -2.78 -2.40 19.86
N ASN A 234 -3.72 -1.84 20.64
CA ASN A 234 -3.47 -0.65 21.48
C ASN A 234 -2.32 -0.81 22.51
N TYR A 235 -1.89 -2.04 22.81
CA TYR A 235 -0.75 -2.29 23.69
C TYR A 235 0.61 -2.12 22.99
N ARG A 236 0.67 -1.99 21.65
CA ARG A 236 1.90 -1.85 20.87
C ARG A 236 2.18 -0.39 20.54
N LEU A 237 3.45 -0.01 20.48
CA LEU A 237 3.87 1.31 20.02
C LEU A 237 3.64 1.43 18.50
N ARG A 238 3.06 2.55 18.02
CA ARG A 238 2.74 2.83 16.60
C ARG A 238 1.64 1.96 16.00
N ALA A 239 0.93 1.16 16.79
CA ALA A 239 -0.18 0.34 16.34
C ALA A 239 -1.42 0.51 17.21
N GLY A 240 -2.62 0.37 16.64
CA GLY A 240 -3.86 0.32 17.42
C GLY A 240 -5.06 0.98 16.72
N THR A 241 -5.92 1.60 17.53
CA THR A 241 -7.11 2.32 17.08
C THR A 241 -6.76 3.60 16.31
N PRO A 242 -7.68 4.10 15.48
CA PRO A 242 -7.54 5.40 14.81
C PRO A 242 -7.15 6.55 15.75
N ALA A 243 -7.80 6.66 16.92
CA ALA A 243 -7.53 7.70 17.91
C ALA A 243 -6.09 7.63 18.44
N LYS A 244 -5.63 6.42 18.80
CA LYS A 244 -4.26 6.20 19.28
C LYS A 244 -3.23 6.54 18.21
N VAL A 245 -3.42 6.03 16.99
CA VAL A 245 -2.49 6.29 15.89
C VAL A 245 -2.44 7.78 15.57
N ALA A 246 -3.57 8.48 15.57
CA ALA A 246 -3.60 9.93 15.39
C ALA A 246 -2.81 10.67 16.48
N ARG A 247 -2.97 10.29 17.76
CA ARG A 247 -2.16 10.86 18.85
C ARG A 247 -0.67 10.63 18.61
N GLU A 248 -0.27 9.41 18.30
CA GLU A 248 1.14 9.07 18.12
C GLU A 248 1.76 9.79 16.91
N ILE A 249 0.99 9.98 15.83
CA ILE A 249 1.42 10.82 14.71
C ILE A 249 1.65 12.26 15.17
N ARG A 250 0.69 12.88 15.87
CA ARG A 250 0.82 14.25 16.40
C ARG A 250 2.05 14.39 17.29
N GLN A 251 2.17 13.53 18.29
CA GLN A 251 3.28 13.52 19.23
C GLN A 251 4.62 13.37 18.50
N SER A 252 4.71 12.46 17.52
CA SER A 252 5.95 12.28 16.77
C SER A 252 6.38 13.52 15.98
N VAL A 253 5.42 14.30 15.48
CA VAL A 253 5.69 15.54 14.74
C VAL A 253 6.08 16.66 15.70
N GLU A 254 5.42 16.78 16.84
CA GLU A 254 5.73 17.74 17.91
C GLU A 254 7.13 17.51 18.50
N GLU A 255 7.52 16.24 18.67
CA GLU A 255 8.82 15.85 19.22
C GLU A 255 9.96 15.90 18.20
N THR A 256 9.66 16.02 16.89
CA THR A 256 10.70 16.03 15.85
C THR A 256 11.40 17.39 15.79
N PRO A 257 12.74 17.44 15.83
CA PRO A 257 13.49 18.68 15.69
C PRO A 257 13.16 19.43 14.40
N GLY A 258 13.15 20.77 14.45
CA GLY A 258 12.75 21.59 13.30
C GLY A 258 13.55 21.34 12.02
N GLY A 259 14.84 20.97 12.12
CA GLY A 259 15.67 20.61 10.96
C GLY A 259 15.35 19.24 10.33
N GLU A 260 14.58 18.42 11.02
CA GLU A 260 14.13 17.10 10.55
C GLU A 260 12.69 17.15 9.99
N LEU A 261 11.94 18.21 10.29
CA LEU A 261 10.65 18.52 9.69
C LEU A 261 10.78 19.02 8.24
N PRO A 262 9.73 18.86 7.41
CA PRO A 262 8.54 18.04 7.64
C PRO A 262 8.86 16.54 7.65
N ARG A 263 8.02 15.77 8.34
CA ARG A 263 8.00 14.31 8.28
C ARG A 263 7.09 13.82 7.18
N TYR A 264 7.46 12.68 6.59
CA TYR A 264 6.68 11.99 5.58
C TYR A 264 6.55 10.54 5.98
N ASP A 265 5.39 10.21 6.53
CA ASP A 265 5.12 8.90 7.10
C ASP A 265 3.94 8.25 6.36
N TRP A 266 3.87 6.92 6.40
CA TRP A 266 2.65 6.22 5.98
C TRP A 266 2.19 5.21 7.02
N VAL A 267 0.88 5.03 7.02
CA VAL A 267 0.11 4.21 7.95
C VAL A 267 -0.46 3.06 7.15
N ILE A 268 -0.20 1.84 7.61
CA ILE A 268 -0.81 0.66 7.04
C ILE A 268 -2.09 0.30 7.78
N VAL A 269 -3.17 0.04 7.05
CA VAL A 269 -4.52 -0.13 7.61
C VAL A 269 -4.94 -1.56 7.40
N HIS A 270 -5.12 -2.31 8.48
CA HIS A 270 -5.48 -3.71 8.40
C HIS A 270 -6.91 -3.88 7.84
N ALA A 271 -7.02 -4.50 6.66
CA ALA A 271 -8.26 -4.61 5.88
C ALA A 271 -9.41 -5.32 6.60
N TRP A 272 -9.08 -6.18 7.58
CA TRP A 272 -10.05 -7.01 8.29
C TRP A 272 -10.39 -6.49 9.69
N SER A 273 -9.83 -5.34 10.07
CA SER A 273 -10.14 -4.71 11.36
C SER A 273 -11.38 -3.84 11.30
N TRP A 274 -12.25 -4.04 12.28
CA TRP A 274 -13.46 -3.27 12.50
C TRP A 274 -13.30 -2.40 13.73
N PHE A 275 -13.84 -1.19 13.65
CA PHE A 275 -13.86 -0.23 14.74
C PHE A 275 -15.25 0.39 14.86
N LYS A 276 -15.57 0.91 16.03
CA LYS A 276 -16.76 1.74 16.24
C LYS A 276 -16.33 3.19 16.44
N SER A 277 -17.09 4.13 15.90
CA SER A 277 -16.82 5.55 16.16
C SER A 277 -17.05 5.83 17.64
N ALA A 278 -16.11 6.52 18.28
CA ALA A 278 -16.23 6.98 19.64
C ALA A 278 -15.85 8.46 19.74
N SER A 279 -16.53 9.18 20.61
CA SER A 279 -16.21 10.56 20.95
C SER A 279 -15.37 10.62 22.23
N GLY A 280 -14.58 11.69 22.37
CA GLY A 280 -13.73 11.91 23.54
C GLY A 280 -12.30 11.42 23.38
N ASN A 281 -11.60 11.26 24.51
CA ASN A 281 -10.15 11.01 24.56
C ASN A 281 -9.79 9.56 24.92
N ASP A 282 -10.77 8.68 25.13
CA ASP A 282 -10.49 7.26 25.38
C ASP A 282 -10.18 6.56 24.06
N GLU A 283 -8.89 6.35 23.82
CA GLU A 283 -8.40 5.69 22.59
C GLU A 283 -8.86 4.23 22.47
N ASN A 284 -9.27 3.59 23.57
CA ASN A 284 -9.80 2.22 23.54
C ASN A 284 -11.29 2.17 23.20
N ALA A 285 -11.99 3.30 23.24
CA ALA A 285 -13.41 3.33 22.96
C ALA A 285 -13.74 3.01 21.49
N GLU A 286 -12.76 3.14 20.59
CA GLU A 286 -12.93 2.77 19.17
C GLU A 286 -12.73 1.26 18.91
N ASP A 287 -12.15 0.52 19.86
CA ASP A 287 -12.05 -0.93 19.76
C ASP A 287 -13.43 -1.61 19.92
N MET A 288 -13.60 -2.72 19.21
CA MET A 288 -14.82 -3.51 19.31
C MET A 288 -14.54 -5.00 19.07
N PRO A 289 -15.41 -5.92 19.57
CA PRO A 289 -15.35 -7.31 19.16
C PRO A 289 -15.49 -7.44 17.64
N GLN A 290 -14.62 -8.26 17.03
CA GLN A 290 -14.58 -8.43 15.58
C GLN A 290 -15.69 -9.37 15.06
N GLU A 291 -16.20 -10.26 15.91
CA GLU A 291 -17.32 -11.16 15.59
C GLU A 291 -18.61 -10.36 15.31
N ASP A 292 -19.18 -10.56 14.12
CA ASP A 292 -20.35 -9.84 13.61
C ASP A 292 -20.23 -8.32 13.67
N ALA A 293 -19.00 -7.79 13.62
CA ALA A 293 -18.74 -6.36 13.81
C ALA A 293 -19.52 -5.49 12.83
N ALA A 294 -19.59 -5.89 11.55
CA ALA A 294 -20.36 -5.19 10.53
C ALA A 294 -21.86 -5.08 10.88
N ALA A 295 -22.45 -6.16 11.42
CA ALA A 295 -23.85 -6.18 11.84
C ALA A 295 -24.10 -5.34 13.10
N LYS A 296 -23.08 -5.19 13.95
CA LYS A 296 -23.08 -4.36 15.16
C LYS A 296 -22.72 -2.88 14.89
N GLY A 297 -22.71 -2.47 13.62
CA GLY A 297 -22.45 -1.07 13.22
C GLY A 297 -20.97 -0.69 13.16
N GLY A 298 -20.06 -1.67 13.20
CA GLY A 298 -18.65 -1.44 12.97
C GLY A 298 -18.38 -0.95 11.56
N GLN A 299 -17.30 -0.18 11.42
CA GLN A 299 -16.77 0.26 10.13
C GLN A 299 -15.33 -0.24 9.98
N SER A 300 -14.91 -0.45 8.73
CA SER A 300 -13.57 -0.92 8.39
C SER A 300 -12.91 0.04 7.40
N VAL A 301 -11.59 -0.09 7.28
CA VAL A 301 -10.71 0.62 6.35
C VAL A 301 -10.97 2.13 6.29
N TYR A 302 -11.81 2.61 5.37
CA TYR A 302 -11.89 4.03 5.04
C TYR A 302 -12.53 4.88 6.16
N GLY A 303 -13.59 4.38 6.80
CA GLY A 303 -14.28 5.12 7.88
C GLY A 303 -13.35 5.39 9.07
N PRO A 304 -12.76 4.35 9.68
CA PRO A 304 -11.77 4.48 10.76
C PRO A 304 -10.59 5.39 10.40
N VAL A 305 -10.09 5.31 9.17
CA VAL A 305 -8.99 6.16 8.70
C VAL A 305 -9.42 7.63 8.63
N THR A 306 -10.65 7.91 8.21
CA THR A 306 -11.19 9.28 8.21
C THR A 306 -11.21 9.85 9.62
N TRP A 307 -11.59 9.07 10.64
CA TRP A 307 -11.55 9.51 12.04
C TRP A 307 -10.13 9.79 12.52
N CYS A 308 -9.15 8.96 12.11
CA CYS A 308 -7.74 9.22 12.38
C CYS A 308 -7.30 10.55 11.76
N ALA A 309 -7.61 10.77 10.48
CA ALA A 309 -7.22 11.96 9.74
C ALA A 309 -7.80 13.25 10.34
N GLU A 310 -9.07 13.23 10.75
CA GLU A 310 -9.75 14.35 11.43
C GLU A 310 -9.05 14.78 12.73
N ARG A 311 -8.31 13.87 13.38
CA ARG A 311 -7.61 14.12 14.64
C ARG A 311 -6.17 14.61 14.45
N LEU A 312 -5.63 14.70 13.23
CA LEU A 312 -4.20 15.01 13.02
C LEU A 312 -3.82 16.47 13.34
N GLY A 313 -4.78 17.38 13.36
CA GLY A 313 -4.52 18.81 13.61
C GLY A 313 -3.92 19.54 12.39
N PRO A 314 -3.70 20.86 12.49
CA PRO A 314 -3.42 21.71 11.32
C PRO A 314 -2.00 21.57 10.73
N ASN A 315 -1.04 21.07 11.51
CA ASN A 315 0.37 20.95 11.11
C ASN A 315 0.70 19.65 10.36
N ILE A 316 -0.30 18.77 10.19
CA ILE A 316 -0.17 17.47 9.56
C ILE A 316 -1.26 17.31 8.52
N ARG A 317 -0.88 16.87 7.31
CA ARG A 317 -1.83 16.62 6.21
C ARG A 317 -2.00 15.14 5.94
N ALA A 318 -3.23 14.70 5.73
CA ALA A 318 -3.48 13.47 4.99
C ALA A 318 -3.26 13.72 3.49
N VAL A 319 -2.36 12.96 2.87
CA VAL A 319 -2.01 13.06 1.44
C VAL A 319 -2.02 11.70 0.77
N GLY A 320 -2.17 11.68 -0.56
CA GLY A 320 -2.12 10.45 -1.34
C GLY A 320 -0.70 9.84 -1.34
N PRO A 321 -0.57 8.51 -1.55
CA PRO A 321 0.73 7.85 -1.57
C PRO A 321 1.71 8.47 -2.58
N GLU A 322 1.22 8.84 -3.77
CA GLU A 322 2.05 9.48 -4.79
C GLU A 322 2.60 10.84 -4.33
N GLU A 323 1.77 11.70 -3.72
CA GLU A 323 2.24 13.00 -3.17
C GLU A 323 3.30 12.77 -2.08
N LEU A 324 3.04 11.84 -1.16
CA LEU A 324 3.98 11.49 -0.09
C LEU A 324 5.34 11.09 -0.67
N ILE A 325 5.34 10.21 -1.67
CA ILE A 325 6.56 9.72 -2.30
C ILE A 325 7.30 10.86 -3.02
N TRP A 326 6.59 11.71 -3.78
CA TRP A 326 7.22 12.83 -4.45
C TRP A 326 7.88 13.80 -3.47
N ARG A 327 7.25 14.05 -2.31
CA ARG A 327 7.86 14.85 -1.23
C ARG A 327 9.11 14.18 -0.65
N ILE A 328 9.09 12.86 -0.43
CA ILE A 328 10.27 12.08 0.01
C ILE A 328 11.41 12.19 -1.02
N ARG A 329 11.12 12.01 -2.31
CA ARG A 329 12.09 12.12 -3.40
C ARG A 329 12.67 13.53 -3.51
N MET A 330 11.83 14.56 -3.41
CA MET A 330 12.26 15.96 -3.38
C MET A 330 13.16 16.26 -2.18
N LYS A 331 12.88 15.72 -0.99
CA LYS A 331 13.72 15.90 0.21
C LYS A 331 15.08 15.20 0.08
N HIS A 332 15.15 14.04 -0.58
CA HIS A 332 16.38 13.26 -0.76
C HIS A 332 17.26 13.74 -1.90
N ASN A 333 16.70 13.91 -3.10
CA ASN A 333 17.44 14.29 -4.30
C ASN A 333 16.58 15.20 -5.20
N PRO A 334 16.53 16.52 -4.91
CA PRO A 334 15.72 17.48 -5.68
C PRO A 334 16.06 17.49 -7.16
N GLU A 335 17.34 17.39 -7.51
CA GLU A 335 17.80 17.51 -8.90
C GLU A 335 17.39 16.32 -9.76
N GLN A 336 17.54 15.09 -9.24
CA GLN A 336 17.04 13.90 -9.93
C GLN A 336 15.50 13.92 -10.01
N THR A 337 14.84 14.35 -8.93
CA THR A 337 13.36 14.37 -8.88
C THR A 337 12.78 15.34 -9.90
N LYS A 338 13.31 16.57 -9.99
CA LYS A 338 12.88 17.55 -11.01
C LYS A 338 13.08 17.03 -12.43
N LYS A 339 14.21 16.38 -12.72
CA LYS A 339 14.44 15.75 -14.04
C LYS A 339 13.44 14.65 -14.34
N THR A 340 13.09 13.85 -13.35
CA THR A 340 12.10 12.76 -13.49
C THR A 340 10.70 13.33 -13.76
N VAL A 341 10.30 14.37 -13.02
CA VAL A 341 9.01 15.06 -13.20
C VAL A 341 8.89 15.74 -14.57
N LEU A 342 9.98 16.34 -15.07
CA LEU A 342 10.00 17.01 -16.37
C LEU A 342 9.95 16.04 -17.57
N ASN A 343 10.29 14.77 -17.34
CA ASN A 343 10.30 13.72 -18.35
C ASN A 343 9.04 12.82 -18.31
N GLN A 344 8.10 13.09 -17.40
CA GLN A 344 6.77 12.46 -17.35
C GLN A 344 5.73 13.35 -18.04
#